data_AF-A0A562I426-F1
#
_entry.id   AF-A0A562I426-F1
#
_cell.length_a   1.000
_cell.length_b   1.000
_cell.length_c   1.000
_cell.angle_alpha   90.00
_cell.angle_beta   90.00
_cell.angle_gamma   90.00
#
_symmetry.space_group_name_H-M   'P 1'
#
loop_
_entity.id
_entity.type
_entity.pdbx_description
1 polymer ?
#
loop_
_entity_poly.entity_id
_entity_poly.type
_entity_poly.pdbx_seq_one_letter_code
_entity_poly.pdbx_strand_id
1 'polypeptide(L)' 'MTVYAGEQAVGTVTSGTFSPTRKLGIALALVDTAAGLADDATVEVDIRGRRAPMRLTRPPFVQPSVK' A
#
# COMPACT_ATOMS: atom_id res chain seq x y z
N MET A 1 -6.47 -7.48 -5.89
CA MET A 1 -5.46 -6.45 -6.21
C MET A 1 -4.17 -6.92 -5.57
N THR A 2 -3.23 -7.39 -6.38
CA THR A 2 -1.96 -7.99 -5.91
C THR A 2 -0.92 -6.89 -5.70
N VAL A 3 -0.08 -7.04 -4.68
CA VAL A 3 1.06 -6.16 -4.40
C VAL A 3 2.33 -6.80 -4.93
N TYR A 4 3.15 -6.01 -5.62
CA TYR A 4 4.39 -6.43 -6.25
C TYR A 4 5.59 -5.62 -5.75
N ALA A 5 6.74 -6.29 -5.62
CA ALA A 5 8.05 -5.66 -5.50
C ALA A 5 8.87 -6.08 -6.72
N GLY A 6 9.01 -5.18 -7.70
CA GLY A 6 9.44 -5.55 -9.05
C GLY A 6 8.47 -6.56 -9.66
N GLU A 7 8.97 -7.72 -10.11
CA GLU A 7 8.14 -8.78 -10.68
C GLU A 7 7.59 -9.78 -9.65
N GLN A 8 8.05 -9.71 -8.40
CA GLN A 8 7.62 -10.64 -7.36
C GLN A 8 6.29 -10.20 -6.76
N ALA A 9 5.29 -11.09 -6.76
CA ALA A 9 4.09 -10.91 -5.97
C ALA A 9 4.42 -11.11 -4.48
N VAL A 10 4.19 -10.07 -3.67
CA VAL A 10 4.58 -10.02 -2.25
C VAL A 10 3.39 -9.85 -1.30
N GLY A 11 2.17 -9.70 -1.82
CA GLY A 11 1.01 -9.54 -0.96
C GLY A 11 -0.28 -9.25 -1.72
N THR A 12 -1.31 -8.89 -0.97
CA THR A 12 -2.65 -8.57 -1.49
C THR A 12 -3.25 -7.42 -0.71
N VAL A 13 -3.82 -6.45 -1.43
CA VAL A 13 -4.61 -5.37 -0.84
C VAL A 13 -5.90 -5.95 -0.27
N THR A 14 -6.16 -5.68 1.01
CA THR A 14 -7.34 -6.15 1.74
C THR A 14 -8.43 -5.09 1.79
N SER A 15 -8.04 -3.82 1.94
CA SER A 15 -8.94 -2.67 1.88
C SER A 15 -8.27 -1.50 1.17
N GLY A 16 -9.05 -0.73 0.40
CA GLY A 16 -8.55 0.41 -0.36
C GLY A 16 -9.63 1.45 -0.56
N THR A 17 -9.25 2.72 -0.50
CA THR A 17 -10.17 3.85 -0.67
C THR A 17 -9.43 5.10 -1.15
N PHE A 18 -10.17 6.12 -1.57
CA PHE A 18 -9.63 7.46 -1.75
C PHE A 18 -9.60 8.19 -0.41
N SER A 19 -8.45 8.76 -0.03
CA SER A 19 -8.35 9.62 1.15
C SER A 19 -8.73 11.06 0.79
N PRO A 20 -9.84 11.62 1.32
CA PRO A 20 -10.21 13.01 1.04
C PRO A 20 -9.18 14.00 1.59
N THR A 21 -8.58 13.70 2.76
CA THR A 21 -7.59 14.55 3.41
C THR A 21 -6.28 14.60 2.65
N ARG A 22 -5.79 13.46 2.15
CA ARG A 22 -4.53 13.40 1.38
C ARG A 22 -4.71 13.63 -0.12
N LYS A 23 -5.96 13.61 -0.61
CA LYS A 23 -6.35 13.73 -2.02
C LYS A 23 -5.68 12.67 -2.92
N LEU A 24 -5.49 11.46 -2.40
CA LEU A 24 -4.84 10.35 -3.09
C LEU A 24 -5.40 9.00 -2.61
N GLY A 25 -5.17 7.95 -3.39
CA GLY A 25 -5.53 6.59 -3.02
C GLY A 25 -4.67 6.06 -1.88
N ILE A 26 -5.32 5.43 -0.89
CA ILE A 26 -4.67 4.72 0.22
C ILE A 26 -5.22 3.30 0.32
N ALA A 27 -4.42 2.40 0.88
CA ALA A 27 -4.80 1.01 1.04
C ALA A 27 -4.13 0.38 2.26
N LEU A 28 -4.76 -0.67 2.80
CA LEU A 28 -4.11 -1.66 3.64
C LEU A 28 -3.90 -2.94 2.82
N ALA A 29 -2.77 -3.58 3.05
CA ALA A 29 -2.41 -4.82 2.39
C ALA A 29 -1.84 -5.81 3.41
N LEU A 30 -2.13 -7.09 3.18
CA LEU A 30 -1.40 -8.18 3.81
C LEU A 30 -0.17 -8.47 2.95
N VAL A 31 1.02 -8.35 3.53
CA VAL A 31 2.32 -8.47 2.83
C VAL A 31 3.15 -9.54 3.51
N ASP A 32 3.84 -10.35 2.71
CA ASP A 32 4.77 -11.37 3.20
C ASP A 32 6.01 -10.71 3.81
N THR A 33 6.29 -11.03 5.08
CA THR A 33 7.48 -10.53 5.80
C THR A 33 8.80 -11.02 5.19
N ALA A 34 8.81 -12.18 4.51
CA ALA A 34 9.99 -12.69 3.82
C ALA A 34 10.43 -11.79 2.65
N ALA A 35 9.55 -10.92 2.16
CA ALA A 35 9.88 -9.94 1.13
C ALA A 35 10.85 -8.85 1.60
N GLY A 36 11.09 -8.72 2.91
CA GLY A 36 12.15 -7.85 3.46
C GLY A 36 12.02 -6.36 3.09
N LEU A 37 10.78 -5.87 2.86
CA LEU A 37 10.54 -4.51 2.42
C LEU A 37 10.84 -3.50 3.54
N ALA A 38 11.53 -2.41 3.19
CA ALA A 38 11.70 -1.26 4.08
C ALA A 38 10.37 -0.52 4.26
N ASP A 39 10.20 0.17 5.40
CA ASP A 39 8.95 0.85 5.76
C ASP A 39 8.49 1.93 4.77
N ASP A 40 9.39 2.45 3.93
CA ASP A 40 9.16 3.47 2.91
C ASP A 40 9.35 2.94 1.47
N ALA A 41 9.46 1.62 1.32
CA ALA A 41 9.66 0.99 0.03
C ALA A 41 8.56 1.35 -0.97
N THR A 42 8.95 1.52 -2.23
CA THR A 42 8.00 1.61 -3.34
C THR A 42 7.59 0.20 -3.75
N VAL A 43 6.29 -0.04 -3.79
CA VAL A 43 5.66 -1.26 -4.30
C VAL A 43 4.71 -0.90 -5.43
N GLU A 44 4.29 -1.88 -6.22
CA GLU A 44 3.28 -1.70 -7.25
C GLU A 44 2.01 -2.47 -6.90
N VAL A 45 0.84 -1.85 -7.06
CA VAL A 45 -0.45 -2.53 -6.90
C VAL A 45 -1.09 -2.71 -8.26
N ASP A 46 -1.51 -3.93 -8.57
CA ASP A 46 -2.33 -4.19 -9.75
C ASP A 46 -3.78 -3.75 -9.50
N ILE A 47 -4.16 -2.65 -10.17
CA ILE A 47 -5.50 -2.07 -10.17
C ILE A 47 -6.10 -2.29 -11.57
N ARG A 48 -6.87 -3.38 -11.71
CA ARG A 48 -7.59 -3.74 -12.94
C ARG A 48 -6.67 -3.88 -14.17
N GLY A 49 -5.53 -4.55 -14.00
CA GLY A 49 -4.56 -4.82 -15.07
C GLY A 49 -3.55 -3.70 -15.28
N ARG A 50 -3.50 -2.71 -14.39
CA ARG A 50 -2.50 -1.64 -14.41
C ARG A 50 -1.73 -1.61 -13.11
N ARG A 51 -0.40 -1.68 -13.19
CA ARG A 51 0.47 -1.48 -12.03
C ARG A 51 0.55 0.01 -11.68
N ALA A 52 0.13 0.34 -10.46
CA ALA A 52 0.21 1.69 -9.92
C ALA A 52 1.23 1.71 -8.77
N PRO A 53 2.20 2.64 -8.78
CA PRO A 53 3.18 2.74 -7.71
C PRO A 53 2.51 3.24 -6.42
N MET A 54 2.86 2.61 -5.30
CA MET A 54 2.46 2.98 -3.95
C MET A 54 3.69 2.97 -3.04
N ARG A 55 3.67 3.82 -2.02
CA ARG A 55 4.73 3.86 -1.01
C ARG A 55 4.23 3.16 0.25
N LEU A 56 5.01 2.20 0.76
CA LEU A 56 4.76 1.62 2.08
C LEU A 56 4.89 2.71 3.14
N THR A 57 4.06 2.64 4.19
CA THR A 57 4.15 3.60 5.29
C THR A 57 3.63 2.95 6.55
N ARG A 58 4.21 3.30 7.68
CA ARG A 58 3.61 2.95 8.97
C ARG A 58 2.32 3.74 9.17
N PRO A 59 1.26 3.12 9.75
CA PRO A 59 0.07 3.84 10.18
C PRO A 59 0.39 4.88 11.28
N PRO A 60 -0.45 5.90 11.46
CA PRO A 60 -1.66 6.22 10.68
C PRO A 60 -1.36 7.08 9.44
N PHE A 61 -2.27 7.09 8.46
CA PHE A 61 -2.14 7.94 7.26
C PHE A 61 -2.31 9.44 7.54
N VAL A 62 -2.98 9.79 8.64
CA VAL A 62 -3.23 11.17 9.10
C VAL A 62 -3.09 11.22 10.61
N GLN A 63 -2.79 12.40 11.16
CA GLN A 63 -2.78 12.60 12.60
C GLN A 63 -4.19 12.41 13.17
N PRO A 64 -4.43 11.49 14.12
CA PRO A 64 -5.71 11.37 14.79
C PRO A 64 -6.01 12.62 15.63
N SER A 65 -7.27 13.06 15.66
CA SER A 65 -7.73 14.19 16.48
C SER A 65 -8.18 13.77 17.89
N VAL A 66 -8.31 12.46 18.13
CA VAL A 66 -8.70 11.90 19.42
C VAL A 66 -7.47 11.54 20.24
N LYS A 67 -7.58 11.72 21.57
CA LYS A 67 -6.56 11.33 22.55
C LYS A 67 -6.82 9.92 23.05
#